data_AF-A0A3D8I9L6-F1
#
_entry.id   AF-A0A3D8I9L6-F1
#
_cell.length_a   1.000
_cell.length_b   1.000
_cell.length_c   1.000
_cell.angle_alpha   90.00
_cell.angle_beta   90.00
_cell.angle_gamma   90.00
#
_symmetry.space_group_name_H-M   'P 1'
#
loop_
_entity.id
_entity.type
_entity.pdbx_description
1 polymer ?
#
loop_
_entity_poly.entity_id
_entity_poly.type
_entity_poly.pdbx_seq_one_letter_code
_entity_poly.pdbx_strand_id
1 'polypeptide(L)'
;MIRGRGIKQLTGRDNYTRFGKYAKEQKWITTDNYFINNSDDIVKNGKYALLSAVWFWNSKTYKQSNLIVSSWNKKNLYEIADDTINGDTLTKQEGINIKKSVYAISIGVNGGTNGLDKRWKAYQRIKKDNIFKDFK
;
A
#
# COMPACT_ATOMS: atom_id res chain seq x y z
N MET A 1 -1.18 -17.54 -14.12
CA MET A 1 -2.30 -16.74 -13.55
C MET A 1 -1.75 -15.55 -12.74
N ILE A 2 -2.24 -14.33 -12.99
CA ILE A 2 -1.84 -13.11 -12.27
C ILE A 2 -2.77 -12.89 -11.05
N ARG A 3 -2.48 -13.59 -9.96
CA ARG A 3 -3.19 -13.50 -8.67
C ARG A 3 -2.36 -12.74 -7.63
N GLY A 4 -2.95 -12.46 -6.46
CA GLY A 4 -2.28 -11.77 -5.35
C GLY A 4 -1.01 -12.47 -4.87
N ARG A 5 0.09 -11.73 -4.75
CA ARG A 5 1.41 -12.23 -4.30
C ARG A 5 2.19 -11.23 -3.44
N GLY A 6 3.06 -11.73 -2.57
CA GLY A 6 3.94 -10.94 -1.73
C GLY A 6 3.22 -10.21 -0.59
N ILE A 7 3.92 -9.30 0.08
CA ILE A 7 3.47 -8.62 1.31
C ILE A 7 2.19 -7.82 1.07
N LYS A 8 2.13 -7.06 -0.03
CA LYS A 8 1.00 -6.19 -0.36
C LYS A 8 -0.11 -6.89 -1.16
N GLN A 9 0.06 -8.17 -1.50
CA GLN A 9 -0.81 -8.89 -2.42
C GLN A 9 -0.90 -8.17 -3.77
N LEU A 10 0.25 -7.98 -4.45
CA LEU A 10 0.30 -7.39 -5.79
C LEU A 10 -0.61 -8.20 -6.72
N THR A 11 -1.59 -7.53 -7.33
CA THR A 11 -2.69 -8.19 -8.07
C THR A 11 -3.00 -7.43 -9.35
N GLY A 12 -3.40 -8.16 -10.40
CA GLY A 12 -3.85 -7.58 -11.67
C GLY A 12 -2.71 -7.31 -12.65
N ARG A 13 -2.99 -7.54 -13.95
CA ARG A 13 -1.99 -7.44 -15.02
C ARG A 13 -1.31 -6.06 -15.08
N ASP A 14 -2.08 -4.98 -14.94
CA ASP A 14 -1.54 -3.61 -14.97
C ASP A 14 -0.45 -3.40 -13.90
N ASN A 15 -0.71 -3.79 -12.66
CA ASN A 15 0.25 -3.64 -11.57
C ASN A 15 1.53 -4.44 -11.82
N TYR A 16 1.41 -5.68 -12.30
CA TYR A 16 2.58 -6.51 -12.62
C TYR A 16 3.40 -5.93 -13.78
N THR A 17 2.74 -5.43 -14.83
CA THR A 17 3.41 -4.79 -15.96
C THR A 17 4.15 -3.53 -15.51
N ARG A 18 3.52 -2.67 -14.71
CA ARG A 18 4.13 -1.40 -14.25
C ARG A 18 5.25 -1.64 -13.25
N PHE A 19 5.09 -2.61 -12.34
CA PHE A 19 6.16 -3.02 -11.45
C PHE A 19 7.35 -3.62 -12.21
N GLY A 20 7.10 -4.45 -13.22
CA GLY A 20 8.15 -5.02 -14.08
C GLY A 20 8.94 -3.95 -14.84
N LYS A 21 8.26 -2.96 -15.42
CA LYS A 21 8.92 -1.79 -16.04
C LYS A 21 9.81 -1.05 -15.04
N TYR A 22 9.26 -0.72 -13.88
CA TYR A 22 10.01 -0.05 -12.82
C TYR A 22 11.22 -0.88 -12.35
N ALA A 23 11.05 -2.18 -12.12
CA ALA A 23 12.13 -3.06 -11.69
C ALA A 23 13.25 -3.20 -12.74
N LYS A 24 12.92 -3.16 -14.03
CA LYS A 24 13.91 -3.10 -15.12
C LYS A 24 14.67 -1.77 -15.11
N GLU A 25 13.98 -0.64 -14.94
CA GLU A 25 14.61 0.68 -14.81
C GLU A 25 15.59 0.73 -13.63
N GLN A 26 15.24 0.07 -12.52
CA GLN A 26 16.12 -0.09 -11.34
C GLN A 26 17.20 -1.17 -11.50
N LYS A 27 17.29 -1.83 -12.67
CA LYS A 27 18.24 -2.91 -12.99
C LYS A 27 18.14 -4.14 -12.06
N TRP A 28 16.97 -4.43 -11.50
CA TRP A 28 16.74 -5.62 -10.66
C TRP A 28 16.45 -6.89 -11.47
N ILE A 29 16.06 -6.70 -12.72
CA ILE A 29 15.68 -7.69 -13.72
C ILE A 29 16.03 -7.14 -15.12
N THR A 30 16.05 -8.00 -16.14
CA THR A 30 16.50 -7.63 -17.49
C THR A 30 15.35 -7.32 -18.46
N THR A 31 14.15 -7.88 -18.24
CA THR A 31 12.97 -7.68 -19.10
C THR A 31 11.79 -7.11 -18.31
N ASP A 32 10.98 -6.25 -18.94
CA ASP A 32 9.84 -5.62 -18.27
C ASP A 32 8.68 -6.61 -18.01
N ASN A 33 8.59 -7.68 -18.79
CA ASN A 33 7.61 -8.76 -18.63
C ASN A 33 8.04 -9.85 -17.63
N TYR A 34 9.19 -9.72 -16.95
CA TYR A 34 9.72 -10.76 -16.06
C TYR A 34 8.70 -11.25 -15.03
N PHE A 35 8.05 -10.34 -14.28
CA PHE A 35 7.07 -10.74 -13.26
C PHE A 35 5.72 -11.19 -13.82
N ILE A 36 5.42 -10.87 -15.09
CA ILE A 36 4.25 -11.45 -15.77
C ILE A 36 4.50 -12.93 -16.05
N ASN A 37 5.71 -13.28 -16.48
CA ASN A 37 6.10 -14.65 -16.83
C ASN A 37 6.50 -15.48 -15.60
N ASN A 38 7.13 -14.84 -14.61
CA ASN A 38 7.70 -15.47 -13.41
C ASN A 38 7.01 -14.95 -12.13
N SER A 39 5.68 -14.84 -12.15
CA SER A 39 4.92 -14.20 -11.08
C SER A 39 5.17 -14.77 -9.68
N ASP A 40 5.48 -16.07 -9.56
CA ASP A 40 5.75 -16.73 -8.28
C ASP A 40 7.04 -16.25 -7.60
N ASP A 41 7.95 -15.60 -8.32
CA ASP A 41 9.20 -15.08 -7.77
C ASP A 41 8.94 -13.93 -6.77
N ILE A 42 7.80 -13.24 -6.88
CA ILE A 42 7.37 -12.25 -5.87
C ILE A 42 7.09 -12.91 -4.52
N VAL A 43 6.74 -14.19 -4.47
CA VAL A 43 6.51 -14.93 -3.21
C VAL A 43 7.76 -15.68 -2.78
N LYS A 44 8.46 -16.32 -3.73
CA LYS A 44 9.62 -17.16 -3.44
C LYS A 44 10.87 -16.35 -3.06
N ASN A 45 10.95 -15.09 -3.51
CA ASN A 45 12.05 -14.19 -3.20
C ASN A 45 11.58 -13.05 -2.29
N GLY A 46 12.02 -13.07 -1.03
CA GLY A 46 11.69 -12.04 -0.04
C GLY A 46 12.06 -10.61 -0.48
N LYS A 47 13.14 -10.45 -1.26
CA LYS A 47 13.52 -9.15 -1.84
C LYS A 47 12.43 -8.66 -2.80
N TYR A 48 11.96 -9.50 -3.72
CA TYR A 48 10.89 -9.11 -4.66
C TYR A 48 9.54 -8.92 -3.94
N ALA A 49 9.27 -9.70 -2.90
CA ALA A 49 8.11 -9.51 -2.05
C ALA A 49 8.08 -8.10 -1.42
N LEU A 50 9.22 -7.65 -0.87
CA LEU A 50 9.36 -6.33 -0.27
C LEU A 50 9.35 -5.21 -1.31
N LEU A 51 10.15 -5.32 -2.37
CA LEU A 51 10.27 -4.29 -3.41
C LEU A 51 8.94 -4.04 -4.13
N SER A 52 8.15 -5.09 -4.38
CA SER A 52 6.81 -4.93 -4.97
C SER A 52 5.84 -4.18 -4.05
N ALA A 53 5.93 -4.40 -2.74
CA ALA A 53 5.13 -3.67 -1.76
C ALA A 53 5.55 -2.20 -1.65
N VAL A 54 6.85 -1.92 -1.60
CA VAL A 54 7.40 -0.55 -1.57
C VAL A 54 7.06 0.20 -2.85
N TRP A 55 7.22 -0.43 -4.01
CA TRP A 55 6.82 0.17 -5.29
C TRP A 55 5.34 0.55 -5.30
N PHE A 56 4.46 -0.34 -4.84
CA PHE A 56 3.03 -0.05 -4.79
C PHE A 56 2.74 1.12 -3.84
N TRP A 57 3.37 1.13 -2.66
CA TRP A 57 3.25 2.20 -1.66
C TRP A 57 3.65 3.56 -2.23
N ASN A 58 4.73 3.60 -3.02
CA ASN A 58 5.28 4.82 -3.59
C ASN A 58 4.57 5.29 -4.87
N SER A 59 3.94 4.39 -5.62
CA SER A 59 3.33 4.72 -6.93
C SER A 59 1.81 4.84 -6.92
N LYS A 60 1.14 4.28 -5.89
CA LYS A 60 -0.30 4.34 -5.81
C LYS A 60 -0.73 5.71 -5.29
N THR A 61 -1.53 6.39 -6.09
CA THR A 61 -2.14 7.68 -5.74
C THR A 61 -3.54 7.47 -5.16
N TYR A 62 -3.89 8.25 -4.15
CA TYR A 62 -5.24 8.33 -3.61
C TYR A 62 -6.11 9.18 -4.55
N LYS A 63 -7.17 8.55 -5.08
CA LYS A 63 -8.14 9.17 -5.98
C LYS A 63 -9.53 8.68 -5.58
N GLN A 64 -10.30 9.51 -4.89
CA GLN A 64 -11.68 9.16 -4.54
C GLN A 64 -12.59 10.38 -4.66
N SER A 65 -13.82 10.16 -5.12
CA SER A 65 -14.88 11.17 -5.24
C SER A 65 -15.29 11.80 -3.90
N ASN A 66 -15.03 11.13 -2.78
CA ASN A 66 -15.33 11.59 -1.43
C ASN A 66 -14.03 11.78 -0.64
N LEU A 67 -13.20 12.74 -1.06
CA LEU A 67 -11.98 13.10 -0.34
C LEU A 67 -12.31 13.48 1.10
N ILE A 68 -11.78 12.72 2.07
CA ILE A 68 -11.90 13.07 3.49
C ILE A 68 -10.97 14.22 3.89
N VAL A 69 -9.92 14.44 3.10
CA VAL A 69 -8.97 15.55 3.21
C VAL A 69 -8.68 16.00 1.78
N SER A 70 -9.05 17.23 1.44
CA SER A 70 -8.94 17.76 0.08
C SER A 70 -7.49 17.81 -0.42
N SER A 71 -6.54 18.14 0.45
CA SER A 71 -5.11 18.21 0.13
C SER A 71 -4.48 16.86 -0.19
N TRP A 72 -5.17 15.73 0.04
CA TRP A 72 -4.68 14.39 -0.30
C TRP A 72 -5.02 13.95 -1.72
N ASN A 73 -5.71 14.79 -2.51
CA ASN A 73 -6.02 14.48 -3.90
C ASN A 73 -4.74 14.18 -4.70
N LYS A 74 -4.69 13.01 -5.33
CA LYS A 74 -3.55 12.54 -6.15
C LYS A 74 -2.23 12.36 -5.37
N LYS A 75 -2.21 12.52 -4.04
CA LYS A 75 -1.04 12.17 -3.23
C LYS A 75 -0.78 10.66 -3.29
N ASN A 76 0.48 10.28 -3.31
CA ASN A 76 0.93 8.91 -3.08
C ASN A 76 0.62 8.47 -1.65
N LEU A 77 0.55 7.16 -1.41
CA LEU A 77 0.17 6.64 -0.09
C LEU A 77 1.18 7.04 1.00
N TYR A 78 2.48 7.09 0.67
CA TYR A 78 3.49 7.55 1.62
C TYR A 78 3.31 9.02 1.99
N GLU A 79 2.95 9.89 1.03
CA GLU A 79 2.74 11.31 1.31
C GLU A 79 1.55 11.55 2.23
N ILE A 80 0.54 10.66 2.20
CA ILE A 80 -0.58 10.67 3.16
C ILE A 80 -0.12 10.17 4.53
N ALA A 81 0.77 9.19 4.57
CA ALA A 81 1.32 8.67 5.81
C ALA A 81 2.26 9.67 6.50
N ASP A 82 2.94 10.53 5.74
CA ASP A 82 3.87 11.55 6.25
C ASP A 82 3.19 12.91 6.50
N ASP A 83 1.94 13.08 6.05
CA ASP A 83 1.18 14.32 6.22
C ASP A 83 0.92 14.64 7.71
N THR A 84 0.96 15.92 8.08
CA THR A 84 0.73 16.34 9.47
C THR A 84 -0.69 16.04 9.96
N ILE A 85 -1.67 15.94 9.05
CA ILE A 85 -3.08 15.62 9.35
C ILE A 85 -3.29 14.09 9.42
N ASN A 86 -2.24 13.27 9.22
CA ASN A 86 -2.35 11.80 9.23
C ASN A 86 -2.99 11.24 10.51
N GLY A 87 -2.81 11.94 11.63
CA GLY A 87 -3.14 11.54 12.99
C GLY A 87 -4.55 11.95 13.41
N ASP A 88 -5.24 12.72 12.59
CA ASP A 88 -6.63 13.08 12.83
C ASP A 88 -7.53 11.85 12.79
N THR A 89 -8.57 11.88 13.62
CA THR A 89 -9.56 10.82 13.69
C THR A 89 -10.75 11.14 12.78
N LEU A 90 -11.27 10.11 12.13
CA LEU A 90 -12.55 10.06 11.45
C LEU A 90 -13.49 9.18 12.31
N THR A 91 -14.59 9.76 12.79
CA THR A 91 -15.63 9.03 13.50
C THR A 91 -16.60 8.43 12.48
N LYS A 92 -16.75 7.11 12.48
CA LYS A 92 -17.79 6.44 11.68
C LYS A 92 -19.12 6.39 12.44
N GLN A 93 -20.22 6.19 11.70
CA GLN A 93 -21.59 6.07 12.25
C GLN A 93 -21.72 4.99 13.36
N GLU A 94 -20.84 4.00 13.37
CA GLU A 94 -20.77 2.94 14.39
C GLU A 94 -19.95 3.34 15.64
N GLY A 95 -19.53 4.61 15.77
CA GLY A 95 -18.74 5.11 16.91
C GLY A 95 -17.25 4.73 16.88
N ILE A 96 -16.79 4.05 15.82
CA ILE A 96 -15.38 3.68 15.67
C ILE A 96 -14.57 4.88 15.18
N ASN A 97 -13.57 5.25 15.98
CA ASN A 97 -12.60 6.30 15.71
C ASN A 97 -11.39 5.73 14.95
N ILE A 98 -11.31 5.99 13.65
CA ILE A 98 -10.23 5.50 12.77
C ILE A 98 -9.37 6.68 12.33
N LYS A 99 -8.06 6.51 12.21
CA LYS A 99 -7.21 7.57 11.66
C LYS A 99 -7.54 7.86 10.19
N LYS A 100 -7.65 9.14 9.83
CA LYS A 100 -7.91 9.60 8.45
C LYS A 100 -6.94 8.94 7.47
N SER A 101 -5.65 8.88 7.82
CA SER A 101 -4.62 8.23 7.00
C SER A 101 -4.91 6.73 6.77
N VAL A 102 -5.20 5.97 7.83
CA VAL A 102 -5.53 4.53 7.74
C VAL A 102 -6.77 4.31 6.86
N TYR A 103 -7.76 5.18 6.96
CA TYR A 103 -8.95 5.15 6.10
C TYR A 103 -8.60 5.40 4.63
N ALA A 104 -7.93 6.51 4.32
CA ALA A 104 -7.57 6.89 2.95
C ALA A 104 -6.65 5.85 2.29
N ILE A 105 -5.61 5.40 3.00
CA ILE A 105 -4.68 4.37 2.53
C ILE A 105 -5.40 3.05 2.30
N SER A 106 -6.32 2.65 3.17
CA SER A 106 -7.11 1.43 2.98
C SER A 106 -7.90 1.45 1.67
N ILE A 107 -8.47 2.60 1.32
CA ILE A 107 -9.19 2.79 0.07
C ILE A 107 -8.22 2.79 -1.11
N GLY A 108 -7.08 3.47 -1.01
CA GLY A 108 -6.05 3.41 -2.05
C GLY A 108 -5.55 1.98 -2.31
N VAL A 109 -5.47 1.16 -1.27
CA VAL A 109 -5.00 -0.22 -1.32
C VAL A 109 -6.03 -1.20 -1.91
N ASN A 110 -7.31 -1.08 -1.55
CA ASN A 110 -8.33 -2.08 -1.85
C ASN A 110 -9.53 -1.56 -2.66
N GLY A 111 -9.54 -0.27 -3.03
CA GLY A 111 -10.67 0.38 -3.71
C GLY A 111 -11.89 0.62 -2.81
N GLY A 112 -11.81 0.31 -1.51
CA GLY A 112 -12.92 0.42 -0.58
C GLY A 112 -12.53 0.05 0.85
N THR A 113 -13.54 -0.13 1.71
CA THR A 113 -13.33 -0.32 3.16
C THR A 113 -13.42 -1.77 3.63
N ASN A 114 -13.54 -2.75 2.71
CA ASN A 114 -13.53 -4.17 3.07
C ASN A 114 -12.25 -4.52 3.83
N GLY A 115 -12.40 -5.05 5.05
CA GLY A 115 -11.29 -5.36 5.95
C GLY A 115 -10.64 -4.15 6.66
N LEU A 116 -11.28 -2.98 6.65
CA LEU A 116 -10.75 -1.77 7.31
C LEU A 116 -10.54 -1.97 8.81
N ASP A 117 -11.45 -2.64 9.51
CA ASP A 117 -11.31 -2.96 10.95
C ASP A 117 -10.02 -3.77 11.23
N LYS A 118 -9.75 -4.79 10.41
CA LYS A 118 -8.53 -5.60 10.53
C LYS A 118 -7.26 -4.76 10.31
N ARG A 119 -7.28 -3.85 9.32
CA ARG A 119 -6.16 -2.93 9.05
C ARG A 119 -5.96 -1.91 10.16
N TRP A 120 -7.05 -1.42 10.74
CA TRP A 120 -7.02 -0.51 11.89
C TRP A 120 -6.40 -1.19 13.12
N LYS A 121 -6.87 -2.39 13.49
CA LYS A 121 -6.31 -3.17 14.59
C LYS A 121 -4.83 -3.49 14.39
N ALA A 122 -4.43 -3.84 13.17
CA ALA A 122 -3.02 -4.09 12.84
C ALA A 122 -2.15 -2.84 13.00
N TYR A 123 -2.63 -1.68 12.54
CA TYR A 123 -1.94 -0.39 12.73
C TYR A 123 -1.77 -0.08 14.22
N GLN A 124 -2.83 -0.20 15.02
CA GLN A 124 -2.78 0.05 16.46
C GLN A 124 -1.78 -0.87 17.16
N ARG A 125 -1.79 -2.17 16.83
CA ARG A 125 -0.85 -3.15 17.36
C ARG A 125 0.60 -2.78 17.05
N ILE A 126 0.93 -2.52 15.79
CA ILE A 126 2.30 -2.17 15.36
C ILE A 126 2.78 -0.88 16.05
N LYS A 127 1.90 0.13 16.19
CA LYS A 127 2.22 1.37 16.91
C LYS A 127 2.45 1.13 18.41
N LYS A 128 1.60 0.31 19.05
CA LYS A 128 1.71 -0.04 20.48
C LYS A 128 2.98 -0.83 20.77
N ASP A 129 3.28 -1.82 19.93
CA ASP A 129 4.43 -2.71 20.11
C ASP A 129 5.75 -1.97 19.89
N ASN A 130 5.71 -0.77 19.29
CA ASN A 130 6.85 0.12 19.08
C ASN A 130 8.04 -0.61 18.42
N ILE A 131 7.75 -1.53 17.50
CA ILE A 131 8.71 -2.44 16.89
C ILE A 131 9.79 -1.74 16.05
N PHE A 132 9.59 -0.47 15.73
CA PHE A 132 10.53 0.34 14.95
C PHE A 132 11.40 1.27 15.80
N LYS A 133 11.34 1.16 17.13
CA LYS A 133 12.12 2.01 18.04
C LYS A 133 13.62 1.95 17.80
N ASP A 134 14.11 0.80 17.30
CA ASP A 134 15.52 0.52 17.07
C ASP A 134 15.99 0.93 15.65
N PHE A 135 15.11 1.48 14.82
CA PHE A 135 15.40 1.94 13.45
C PHE A 135 15.53 3.46 13.34
N LYS A 136 15.92 4.13 14.44
CA LYS A 136 16.12 5.59 14.50
C LYS A 136 17.54 6.00 14.18
#